data_AF-B1VGR5-F1
#
_entry.id   AF-B1VGR5-F1
#
_cell.length_a   1.000
_cell.length_b   1.000
_cell.length_c   1.000
_cell.angle_alpha   90.00
_cell.angle_beta   90.00
_cell.angle_gamma   90.00
#
_symmetry.space_group_name_H-M   'P 1'
#
loop_
_entity.id
_entity.type
_entity.pdbx_description
1 polymer ?
#
loop_
_entity_poly.entity_id
_entity_poly.type
_entity_poly.pdbx_seq_one_letter_code
_entity_poly.pdbx_strand_id
1 'polypeptide(L)'
;MTQSSAVGKQTPSYSFFPTITASDATDAIELSEAYGLTPDPFQRFVLESWKARRADGKLASSRVGLSVPRQNGKNGALEASELFDILVLGRKVLHTAHETKTSQQAFRRLASFFRPEVNPDLARQVEQIRQVNGQEAIVLRNGGEIRFIARTKNSGRGFTADTLVLDEAQELNMEALGALLPAISSGPAGDPQQIYLGTPPGPTNDGEIFTKLRNDGHEATDPRLSWIEWSADRGCDLDDTEQWAQANPALGTRLMWDVVYDERAALDDETFARERLGMWSTEESARVIPQADWEACAEPNMRDAGGEVAIAVDISPARSTASIAAAGLTVDGAPWVDVIETRHGTPDWLLERIVAICGRQPVRAVLIDGKGPAASLIDPLKRRKIKVSITTGYNMAAAAADFYDAVLSHRLVHLDQPALNVAVASARKRRLGDAWAWNRKDVESDITPLVSATLALFGQSYSDVVRPTPRKTRRKVIVL
;
A
#
# COMPACT_ATOMS: atom_id res chain seq x y z
N MET A 1 -20.42 27.99 21.14
CA MET A 1 -19.25 27.12 21.32
C MET A 1 -18.14 27.99 21.90
N THR A 2 -17.64 27.67 23.09
CA THR A 2 -16.43 28.30 23.64
C THR A 2 -15.25 27.90 22.77
N GLN A 3 -14.68 28.85 22.02
CA GLN A 3 -13.51 28.61 21.19
C GLN A 3 -12.37 28.08 22.09
N SER A 4 -11.90 26.86 21.79
CA SER A 4 -10.72 26.29 22.42
C SER A 4 -9.50 27.16 22.10
N SER A 5 -8.74 27.53 23.13
CA SER A 5 -7.50 28.33 22.99
C SER A 5 -6.26 27.46 22.75
N ALA A 6 -6.43 26.16 22.49
CA ALA A 6 -5.31 25.25 22.26
C ALA A 6 -4.61 25.58 20.93
N VAL A 7 -3.28 25.47 20.93
CA VAL A 7 -2.45 25.57 19.71
C VAL A 7 -2.12 24.16 19.24
N GLY A 8 -1.98 24.00 17.93
CA GLY A 8 -1.58 22.74 17.31
C GLY A 8 -0.32 22.12 17.92
N LYS A 9 -0.35 20.80 18.16
CA LYS A 9 0.79 20.07 18.73
C LYS A 9 1.97 20.10 17.76
N GLN A 10 3.08 20.67 18.19
CA GLN A 10 4.31 20.76 17.39
C GLN A 10 5.10 19.44 17.34
N THR A 11 4.78 18.49 18.22
CA THR A 11 5.33 17.14 18.21
C THR A 11 4.43 16.21 17.38
N PRO A 12 5.00 15.26 16.64
CA PRO A 12 4.21 14.32 15.84
C PRO A 12 3.35 13.39 16.69
N SER A 13 2.26 12.89 16.12
CA SER A 13 1.49 11.80 16.75
C SER A 13 2.26 10.47 16.65
N TYR A 14 3.09 10.30 15.62
CA TYR A 14 3.99 9.17 15.50
C TYR A 14 5.28 9.57 14.76
N SER A 15 6.41 9.04 15.23
CA SER A 15 7.67 9.16 14.52
C SER A 15 8.56 7.94 14.73
N PHE A 16 9.17 7.48 13.65
CA PHE A 16 10.18 6.43 13.61
C PHE A 16 11.35 6.92 12.76
N PHE A 17 12.57 6.93 13.29
CA PHE A 17 13.76 7.23 12.52
C PHE A 17 15.01 6.68 13.21
N PRO A 18 16.11 6.48 12.46
CA PRO A 18 17.36 5.98 13.03
C PRO A 18 17.90 6.92 14.11
N THR A 19 18.66 6.38 15.05
CA THR A 19 19.33 7.19 16.08
C THR A 19 20.17 8.29 15.45
N ILE A 20 19.91 9.53 15.86
CA ILE A 20 20.61 10.72 15.35
C ILE A 20 21.93 10.88 16.12
N THR A 21 23.05 10.71 15.42
CA THR A 21 24.39 10.95 15.98
C THR A 21 24.87 12.37 15.69
N ALA A 22 24.54 12.89 14.51
CA ALA A 22 24.77 14.26 14.06
C ALA A 22 23.67 14.62 13.05
N SER A 23 23.44 15.91 12.79
CA SER A 23 22.45 16.36 11.81
C SER A 23 22.87 17.70 11.21
N ASP A 24 22.69 17.85 9.89
CA ASP A 24 22.91 19.14 9.20
C ASP A 24 21.66 20.06 9.33
N ALA A 25 20.69 19.68 10.15
CA ALA A 25 19.42 20.41 10.28
C ALA A 25 19.60 21.83 10.80
N THR A 26 20.50 22.07 11.76
CA THR A 26 20.79 23.41 12.27
C THR A 26 21.21 24.34 11.13
N ASP A 27 22.15 23.91 10.29
CA ASP A 27 22.63 24.69 9.15
C ASP A 27 21.50 24.94 8.13
N ALA A 28 20.67 23.92 7.86
CA ALA A 28 19.52 24.07 6.97
C ALA A 28 18.48 25.08 7.51
N ILE A 29 18.22 25.03 8.82
CA ILE A 29 17.30 25.93 9.51
C ILE A 29 17.83 27.37 9.48
N GLU A 30 19.07 27.59 9.93
CA GLU A 30 19.70 28.91 9.96
C GLU A 30 19.78 29.53 8.55
N LEU A 31 20.13 28.73 7.55
CA LEU A 31 20.12 29.16 6.14
C LEU A 31 18.72 29.62 5.71
N SER A 32 17.70 28.80 5.97
CA SER A 32 16.34 29.13 5.57
C SER A 32 15.82 30.40 6.25
N GLU A 33 16.10 30.57 7.54
CA GLU A 33 15.72 31.75 8.32
C GLU A 33 16.39 33.02 7.79
N ALA A 34 17.69 32.94 7.47
CA ALA A 34 18.45 34.06 6.93
C ALA A 34 17.86 34.61 5.62
N TYR A 35 17.15 33.78 4.85
CA TYR A 35 16.51 34.16 3.58
C TYR A 35 14.98 34.27 3.66
N GLY A 36 14.43 34.40 4.87
CA GLY A 36 13.02 34.72 5.10
C GLY A 36 12.07 33.52 5.09
N LEU A 37 12.58 32.29 5.15
CA LEU A 37 11.81 31.08 5.38
C LEU A 37 12.05 30.60 6.81
N THR A 38 11.23 31.04 7.77
CA THR A 38 11.34 30.59 9.16
C THR A 38 10.56 29.30 9.37
N PRO A 39 11.22 28.15 9.65
CA PRO A 39 10.51 26.90 9.85
C PRO A 39 9.78 26.90 11.20
N ASP A 40 8.52 26.47 11.18
CA ASP A 40 7.73 26.23 12.40
C ASP A 40 8.38 25.09 13.22
N PRO A 41 8.18 25.00 14.55
CA PRO A 41 8.86 23.98 15.37
C PRO A 41 8.71 22.55 14.86
N PHE A 42 7.52 22.17 14.36
CA PHE A 42 7.32 20.84 13.77
C PHE A 42 8.13 20.62 12.48
N GLN A 43 8.38 21.67 11.68
CA GLN A 43 9.20 21.61 10.48
C GLN A 43 10.67 21.45 10.82
N ARG A 44 11.14 22.05 11.93
CA ARG A 44 12.50 21.84 12.45
C ARG A 44 12.71 20.39 12.87
N PHE A 45 11.75 19.81 13.58
CA PHE A 45 11.77 18.40 13.95
C PHE A 45 11.88 17.48 12.72
N VAL A 46 11.13 17.79 11.65
CA VAL A 46 11.24 17.07 10.37
C VAL A 46 12.65 17.19 9.79
N LEU A 47 13.22 18.39 9.75
CA LEU A 47 14.56 18.64 9.22
C LEU A 47 15.64 17.89 10.01
N GLU A 48 15.54 17.83 11.34
CA GLU A 48 16.44 17.06 12.21
C GLU A 48 16.55 15.61 11.77
N SER A 49 15.41 15.01 11.44
CA SER A 49 15.32 13.63 10.96
C SER A 49 15.82 13.47 9.52
N TRP A 50 15.43 14.39 8.63
CA TRP A 50 15.77 14.31 7.20
C TRP A 50 17.25 14.56 6.92
N LYS A 51 17.91 15.39 7.74
CA LYS A 51 19.32 15.75 7.60
C LYS A 51 20.23 15.04 8.61
N ALA A 52 19.72 14.02 9.30
CA ALA A 52 20.51 13.19 10.18
C ALA A 52 21.63 12.46 9.43
N ARG A 53 22.81 12.41 10.04
CA ARG A 53 24.04 11.82 9.52
C ARG A 53 24.51 10.66 10.38
N ARG A 54 25.06 9.64 9.71
CA ARG A 54 25.80 8.56 10.36
C ARG A 54 27.25 8.98 10.61
N ALA A 55 27.98 8.17 11.36
CA ALA A 55 29.40 8.38 11.64
C ALA A 55 30.28 8.43 10.36
N ASP A 56 29.84 7.83 9.26
CA ASP A 56 30.55 7.87 7.97
C ASP A 56 30.22 9.11 7.12
N GLY A 57 29.46 10.07 7.67
CA GLY A 57 29.06 11.30 6.97
C GLY A 57 27.93 11.13 5.96
N LYS A 58 27.42 9.91 5.76
CA LYS A 58 26.25 9.67 4.91
C LYS A 58 24.94 9.93 5.65
N LEU A 59 23.89 10.19 4.90
CA LEU A 59 22.53 10.30 5.44
C LEU A 59 22.16 9.03 6.21
N ALA A 60 21.62 9.23 7.41
CA ALA A 60 21.10 8.16 8.24
C ALA A 60 19.92 7.45 7.55
N SER A 61 19.05 8.24 6.93
CA SER A 61 17.85 7.77 6.23
C SER A 61 17.96 8.04 4.74
N SER A 62 18.02 6.98 3.93
CA SER A 62 17.92 7.10 2.46
C SER A 62 16.49 7.29 1.98
N ARG A 63 15.50 6.95 2.81
CA ARG A 63 14.08 7.19 2.55
C ARG A 63 13.51 7.96 3.74
N VAL A 64 12.83 9.06 3.47
CA VAL A 64 12.15 9.84 4.50
C VAL A 64 10.72 10.10 4.06
N GLY A 65 9.77 9.97 4.99
CA GLY A 65 8.34 10.13 4.75
C GLY A 65 7.71 11.08 5.75
N LEU A 66 6.82 11.95 5.26
CA LEU A 66 6.07 12.89 6.08
C LEU A 66 4.60 12.95 5.63
N SER A 67 3.70 12.62 6.56
CA SER A 67 2.26 12.80 6.40
C SER A 67 1.72 13.85 7.37
N VAL A 68 1.16 14.93 6.82
CA VAL A 68 0.53 16.00 7.61
C VAL A 68 -0.74 16.47 6.90
N PRO A 69 -1.86 16.67 7.63
CA PRO A 69 -3.12 17.13 7.04
C PRO A 69 -2.98 18.42 6.23
N ARG A 70 -3.97 18.69 5.37
CA ARG A 70 -3.92 19.85 4.45
C ARG A 70 -3.79 21.16 5.21
N GLN A 71 -3.15 22.14 4.56
CA GLN A 71 -2.98 23.52 5.08
C GLN A 71 -2.14 23.65 6.37
N ASN A 72 -1.38 22.62 6.76
CA ASN A 72 -0.45 22.73 7.90
C ASN A 72 0.96 23.27 7.53
N GLY A 73 1.21 23.57 6.26
CA GLY A 73 2.50 24.16 5.85
C GLY A 73 3.67 23.18 5.71
N LYS A 74 3.42 21.86 5.56
CA LYS A 74 4.47 20.83 5.42
C LYS A 74 5.55 21.13 4.36
N ASN A 75 5.19 21.86 3.28
CA ASN A 75 6.13 22.24 2.24
C ASN A 75 7.24 23.19 2.74
N GLY A 76 7.08 23.87 3.88
CA GLY A 76 8.14 24.71 4.45
C GLY A 76 9.39 23.91 4.84
N ALA A 77 9.21 22.71 5.42
CA ALA A 77 10.33 21.80 5.72
C ALA A 77 11.01 21.32 4.43
N LEU A 78 10.22 21.04 3.39
CA LEU A 78 10.74 20.64 2.09
C LEU A 78 11.57 21.75 1.43
N GLU A 79 11.06 22.98 1.40
CA GLU A 79 11.77 24.13 0.83
C GLU A 79 13.09 24.42 1.56
N ALA A 80 13.10 24.35 2.90
CA ALA A 80 14.33 24.52 3.68
C ALA A 80 15.36 23.40 3.37
N SER A 81 14.89 22.16 3.24
CA SER A 81 15.73 21.02 2.84
C SER A 81 16.30 21.17 1.43
N GLU A 82 15.50 21.63 0.47
CA GLU A 82 15.89 21.84 -0.92
C GLU A 82 16.89 22.99 -1.08
N LEU A 83 16.67 24.12 -0.39
CA LEU A 83 17.60 25.24 -0.37
C LEU A 83 18.97 24.81 0.17
N PHE A 84 18.98 24.09 1.28
CA PHE A 84 20.22 23.57 1.87
C PHE A 84 20.96 22.61 0.92
N ASP A 85 20.22 21.68 0.29
CA ASP A 85 20.79 20.72 -0.66
C ASP A 85 21.52 21.41 -1.81
N ILE A 86 20.91 22.42 -2.44
CA ILE A 86 21.50 23.06 -3.62
C ILE A 86 22.54 24.14 -3.26
N LEU A 87 22.33 24.91 -2.19
CA LEU A 87 23.21 26.04 -1.84
C LEU A 87 24.46 25.59 -1.09
N VAL A 88 24.32 24.67 -0.14
CA VAL A 88 25.42 24.27 0.76
C VAL A 88 26.06 22.99 0.28
N LEU A 89 25.26 21.95 0.01
CA LEU A 89 25.79 20.64 -0.37
C LEU A 89 26.10 20.52 -1.87
N GLY A 90 25.64 21.47 -2.70
CA GLY A 90 25.82 21.41 -4.16
C GLY A 90 25.15 20.20 -4.80
N ARG A 91 24.09 19.66 -4.18
CA ARG A 91 23.37 18.47 -4.63
C ARG A 91 22.47 18.79 -5.82
N LYS A 92 22.19 17.75 -6.59
CA LYS A 92 21.18 17.77 -7.65
C LYS A 92 19.86 17.22 -7.11
N VAL A 93 18.78 17.97 -7.22
CA VAL A 93 17.46 17.63 -6.71
C VAL A 93 16.49 17.49 -7.88
N LEU A 94 15.75 16.37 -7.90
CA LEU A 94 14.62 16.17 -8.79
C LEU A 94 13.32 16.25 -7.98
N HIS A 95 12.62 17.38 -8.09
CA HIS A 95 11.33 17.59 -7.46
C HIS A 95 10.19 17.14 -8.37
N THR A 96 9.36 16.22 -7.87
CA THR A 96 8.24 15.68 -8.63
C THR A 96 6.92 15.87 -7.88
N ALA A 97 5.86 16.20 -8.63
CA ALA A 97 4.49 16.29 -8.14
C ALA A 97 3.52 15.53 -9.09
N HIS A 98 2.30 15.25 -8.66
CA HIS A 98 1.32 14.56 -9.52
C HIS A 98 0.93 15.46 -10.69
N GLU A 99 0.52 16.70 -10.38
CA GLU A 99 0.10 17.67 -11.38
C GLU A 99 1.20 18.67 -11.77
N THR A 100 1.18 19.10 -13.03
CA THR A 100 2.03 20.21 -13.52
C THR A 100 1.79 21.50 -12.75
N LYS A 101 0.55 21.78 -12.33
CA LYS A 101 0.24 22.99 -11.56
C LYS A 101 0.93 23.00 -10.20
N THR A 102 0.90 21.89 -9.47
CA THR A 102 1.59 21.74 -8.18
C THR A 102 3.10 21.90 -8.36
N SER A 103 3.68 21.22 -9.37
CA SER A 103 5.10 21.33 -9.70
C SER A 103 5.52 22.77 -10.02
N GLN A 104 4.73 23.49 -10.82
CA GLN A 104 4.97 24.90 -11.14
C GLN A 104 4.83 25.83 -9.94
N GLN A 105 3.92 25.53 -9.02
CA GLN A 105 3.76 26.31 -7.79
C GLN A 105 4.99 26.15 -6.90
N ALA A 106 5.49 24.93 -6.72
CA ALA A 106 6.73 24.66 -5.98
C ALA A 106 7.92 25.39 -6.61
N PHE A 107 8.06 25.31 -7.94
CA PHE A 107 9.10 26.05 -8.67
C PHE A 107 9.03 27.57 -8.43
N ARG A 108 7.84 28.17 -8.59
CA ARG A 108 7.68 29.63 -8.42
C ARG A 108 8.00 30.07 -6.99
N ARG A 109 7.62 29.26 -5.99
CA ARG A 109 7.95 29.54 -4.58
C ARG A 109 9.45 29.50 -4.35
N LEU A 110 10.13 28.45 -4.80
CA LEU A 110 11.58 28.32 -4.61
C LEU A 110 12.37 29.37 -5.42
N ALA A 111 11.98 29.62 -6.67
CA ALA A 111 12.61 30.64 -7.52
C ALA A 111 12.46 32.05 -6.94
N SER A 112 11.43 32.29 -6.11
CA SER A 112 11.20 33.60 -5.49
C SER A 112 12.33 34.04 -4.55
N PHE A 113 13.01 33.07 -3.90
CA PHE A 113 14.18 33.33 -3.04
C PHE A 113 15.39 33.82 -3.83
N PHE A 114 15.50 33.47 -5.12
CA PHE A 114 16.64 33.81 -5.99
C PHE A 114 16.43 35.12 -6.77
N ARG A 115 15.35 35.85 -6.50
CA ARG A 115 15.09 37.14 -7.15
C ARG A 115 16.05 38.21 -6.60
N PRO A 116 16.73 38.98 -7.46
CA PRO A 116 17.68 40.02 -7.03
C PRO A 116 17.09 41.04 -6.06
N GLU A 117 15.79 41.34 -6.18
CA GLU A 117 15.06 42.26 -5.31
C GLU A 117 14.66 41.65 -3.95
N VAL A 118 14.73 40.32 -3.81
CA VAL A 118 14.42 39.61 -2.55
C VAL A 118 15.72 39.27 -1.81
N ASN A 119 16.62 38.51 -2.44
CA ASN A 119 17.92 38.13 -1.87
C ASN A 119 19.03 38.33 -2.93
N PRO A 120 19.69 39.50 -2.97
CA PRO A 120 20.71 39.84 -3.97
C PRO A 120 21.94 38.92 -3.98
N ASP A 121 22.27 38.32 -2.85
CA ASP A 121 23.35 37.37 -2.67
C ASP A 121 23.02 35.98 -3.20
N LEU A 122 21.81 35.44 -2.93
CA LEU A 122 21.34 34.22 -3.58
C LEU A 122 21.24 34.39 -5.11
N ALA A 123 20.74 35.54 -5.57
CA ALA A 123 20.67 35.84 -7.00
C ALA A 123 22.05 35.79 -7.69
N ARG A 124 23.13 36.16 -6.99
CA ARG A 124 24.51 36.07 -7.51
C ARG A 124 24.99 34.63 -7.65
N GLN A 125 24.48 33.71 -6.83
CA GLN A 125 24.82 32.28 -6.91
C GLN A 125 24.18 31.59 -8.12
N VAL A 126 23.16 32.19 -8.73
CA VAL A 126 22.46 31.62 -9.88
C VAL A 126 23.34 31.66 -11.12
N GLU A 127 23.46 30.49 -11.76
CA GLU A 127 23.96 30.36 -13.12
C GLU A 127 22.81 30.49 -14.12
N GLN A 128 21.70 29.81 -13.88
CA GLN A 128 20.53 29.82 -14.76
C GLN A 128 19.23 29.53 -14.00
N ILE A 129 18.15 30.26 -14.31
CA ILE A 129 16.78 29.88 -13.97
C ILE A 129 16.03 29.60 -15.27
N ARG A 130 15.60 28.35 -15.46
CA ARG A 130 14.81 27.92 -16.61
C ARG A 130 13.34 27.95 -16.23
N GLN A 131 12.54 28.69 -16.99
CA GLN A 131 11.09 28.84 -16.77
C GLN A 131 10.26 28.23 -17.91
N VAL A 132 10.87 27.38 -18.72
CA VAL A 132 10.18 26.69 -19.82
C VAL A 132 9.28 25.62 -19.22
N ASN A 133 8.00 25.61 -19.60
CA ASN A 133 7.01 24.66 -19.11
C ASN A 133 7.49 23.20 -19.26
N GLY A 134 7.50 22.45 -18.16
CA GLY A 134 7.95 21.05 -18.09
C GLY A 134 9.48 20.88 -18.06
N GLN A 135 10.23 21.98 -17.95
CA GLN A 135 11.68 22.03 -17.89
C GLN A 135 12.15 23.06 -16.87
N GLU A 136 11.31 23.39 -15.90
CA GLU A 136 11.58 24.36 -14.86
C GLU A 136 12.77 23.90 -14.00
N ALA A 137 13.76 24.79 -13.83
CA ALA A 137 14.99 24.47 -13.10
C ALA A 137 15.67 25.71 -12.52
N ILE A 138 16.41 25.52 -11.43
CA ILE A 138 17.33 26.50 -10.86
C ILE A 138 18.71 25.83 -10.82
N VAL A 139 19.68 26.42 -11.51
CA VAL A 139 21.07 25.95 -11.60
C VAL A 139 21.97 27.00 -10.97
N LEU A 140 22.82 26.56 -10.04
CA LEU A 140 23.72 27.40 -9.28
C LEU A 140 25.18 27.20 -9.71
N ARG A 141 26.00 28.23 -9.52
CA ARG A 141 27.42 28.26 -9.91
C ARG A 141 28.29 27.23 -9.17
N ASN A 142 27.83 26.73 -8.03
CA ASN A 142 28.48 25.67 -7.26
C ASN A 142 28.17 24.26 -7.80
N GLY A 143 27.36 24.13 -8.86
CA GLY A 143 26.91 22.86 -9.42
C GLY A 143 25.61 22.32 -8.81
N GLY A 144 25.12 22.95 -7.73
CA GLY A 144 23.82 22.66 -7.15
C GLY A 144 22.70 22.96 -8.13
N GLU A 145 21.72 22.08 -8.19
CA GLU A 145 20.67 22.15 -9.20
C GLU A 145 19.37 21.57 -8.66
N ILE A 146 18.25 22.22 -8.93
CA ILE A 146 16.92 21.64 -8.70
C ILE A 146 16.06 21.74 -9.95
N ARG A 147 15.42 20.63 -10.33
CA ARG A 147 14.48 20.55 -11.45
C ARG A 147 13.09 20.15 -10.97
N PHE A 148 12.07 20.71 -11.59
CA PHE A 148 10.68 20.44 -11.27
C PHE A 148 10.02 19.72 -12.45
N ILE A 149 9.40 18.57 -12.18
CA ILE A 149 8.65 17.80 -13.17
C ILE A 149 7.30 17.35 -12.63
N ALA A 150 6.31 17.23 -13.51
CA ALA A 150 5.06 16.52 -13.23
C ALA A 150 5.22 15.04 -13.58
N ARG A 151 4.63 14.13 -12.80
CA ARG A 151 4.67 12.67 -13.03
C ARG A 151 3.76 12.25 -14.19
N THR A 152 4.17 12.57 -15.41
CA THR A 152 3.50 12.16 -16.66
C THR A 152 4.23 10.98 -17.30
N LYS A 153 3.59 10.27 -18.25
CA LYS A 153 4.24 9.17 -18.97
C LYS A 153 5.54 9.67 -19.62
N ASN A 154 6.69 9.14 -19.17
CA ASN A 154 8.06 9.47 -19.57
C ASN A 154 8.76 10.69 -18.93
N SER A 155 8.14 11.39 -17.98
CA SER A 155 8.83 12.49 -17.27
C SER A 155 9.89 11.94 -16.31
N GLY A 156 11.14 12.41 -16.42
CA GLY A 156 12.23 12.09 -15.47
C GLY A 156 13.32 11.13 -15.98
N ARG A 157 13.12 10.48 -17.14
CA ARG A 157 14.18 9.65 -17.76
C ARG A 157 15.32 10.53 -18.28
N GLY A 158 16.56 10.14 -18.00
CA GLY A 158 17.77 10.80 -18.54
C GLY A 158 18.39 11.86 -17.64
N PHE A 159 17.93 11.97 -16.39
CA PHE A 159 18.55 12.85 -15.39
C PHE A 159 19.26 12.03 -14.32
N THR A 160 20.35 12.61 -13.80
CA THR A 160 21.06 12.10 -12.63
C THR A 160 20.92 13.13 -11.52
N ALA A 161 20.31 12.72 -10.41
CA ALA A 161 20.09 13.53 -9.22
C ALA A 161 20.62 12.81 -7.97
N ASP A 162 20.84 13.55 -6.90
CA ASP A 162 21.20 13.03 -5.58
C ASP A 162 19.97 12.88 -4.68
N THR A 163 19.00 13.79 -4.81
CA THR A 163 17.76 13.80 -4.02
C THR A 163 16.54 13.71 -4.94
N LEU A 164 15.64 12.75 -4.68
CA LEU A 164 14.35 12.62 -5.35
C LEU A 164 13.23 13.03 -4.38
N VAL A 165 12.47 14.06 -4.75
CA VAL A 165 11.30 14.51 -3.99
C VAL A 165 10.04 14.02 -4.68
N LEU A 166 9.19 13.37 -3.91
CA LEU A 166 7.90 12.80 -4.30
C LEU A 166 6.82 13.55 -3.51
N ASP A 167 6.50 14.77 -3.94
CA ASP A 167 5.40 15.56 -3.39
C ASP A 167 4.06 14.97 -3.86
N GLU A 168 3.02 15.14 -3.06
CA GLU A 168 1.72 14.47 -3.22
C GLU A 168 1.90 12.94 -3.31
N ALA A 169 2.65 12.36 -2.38
CA ALA A 169 2.98 10.93 -2.36
C ALA A 169 1.76 10.01 -2.33
N GLN A 170 0.61 10.48 -1.86
CA GLN A 170 -0.65 9.74 -1.94
C GLN A 170 -1.10 9.44 -3.38
N GLU A 171 -0.68 10.25 -4.36
CA GLU A 171 -0.98 10.07 -5.79
C GLU A 171 0.11 9.30 -6.54
N LEU A 172 1.08 8.71 -5.83
CA LEU A 172 2.21 8.03 -6.43
C LEU A 172 1.87 6.57 -6.75
N ASN A 173 2.06 6.16 -8.01
CA ASN A 173 1.98 4.77 -8.44
C ASN A 173 3.35 4.16 -8.78
N MET A 174 3.35 2.82 -8.89
CA MET A 174 4.52 2.00 -9.16
C MET A 174 5.16 2.29 -10.53
N GLU A 175 4.37 2.62 -11.56
CA GLU A 175 4.91 2.98 -12.87
C GLU A 175 5.75 4.26 -12.79
N ALA A 176 5.23 5.30 -12.13
CA ALA A 176 5.92 6.57 -11.94
C ALA A 176 7.17 6.39 -11.06
N LEU A 177 7.06 5.68 -9.93
CA LEU A 177 8.21 5.41 -9.06
C LEU A 177 9.30 4.64 -9.81
N GLY A 178 8.94 3.59 -10.54
CA GLY A 178 9.88 2.79 -11.34
C GLY A 178 10.58 3.59 -12.45
N ALA A 179 9.94 4.63 -12.98
CA ALA A 179 10.55 5.54 -13.95
C ALA A 179 11.54 6.53 -13.32
N LEU A 180 11.32 6.91 -12.06
CA LEU A 180 12.08 7.96 -11.34
C LEU A 180 13.26 7.40 -10.54
N LEU A 181 13.12 6.23 -9.91
CA LEU A 181 14.17 5.65 -9.07
C LEU A 181 15.55 5.52 -9.76
N PRO A 182 15.64 5.15 -11.05
CA PRO A 182 16.93 5.10 -11.75
C PRO A 182 17.64 6.48 -11.84
N ALA A 183 16.91 7.58 -11.71
CA ALA A 183 17.50 8.92 -11.79
C ALA A 183 18.43 9.23 -10.61
N ILE A 184 18.28 8.54 -9.47
CA ILE A 184 19.11 8.78 -8.28
C ILE A 184 20.11 7.65 -7.98
N SER A 185 20.09 6.55 -8.74
CA SER A 185 20.95 5.38 -8.46
C SER A 185 22.45 5.68 -8.55
N SER A 186 22.80 6.71 -9.32
CA SER A 186 24.18 7.07 -9.66
C SER A 186 24.45 8.56 -9.41
N GLY A 187 23.75 9.16 -8.45
CA GLY A 187 23.93 10.55 -8.05
C GLY A 187 25.39 10.87 -7.70
N PRO A 188 25.96 11.99 -8.17
CA PRO A 188 27.37 12.34 -7.96
C PRO A 188 27.78 12.42 -6.49
N ALA A 189 26.85 12.69 -5.56
CA ALA A 189 27.12 12.73 -4.13
C ALA A 189 27.41 11.34 -3.52
N GLY A 190 27.05 10.24 -4.20
CA GLY A 190 27.23 8.87 -3.68
C GLY A 190 26.43 8.56 -2.41
N ASP A 191 25.38 9.36 -2.15
CA ASP A 191 24.51 9.31 -0.98
C ASP A 191 23.07 9.75 -1.35
N PRO A 192 22.32 8.87 -2.04
CA PRO A 192 21.01 9.23 -2.59
C PRO A 192 19.92 9.28 -1.50
N GLN A 193 18.98 10.22 -1.64
CA GLN A 193 17.84 10.36 -0.74
C GLN A 193 16.52 10.42 -1.50
N GLN A 194 15.48 9.78 -0.95
CA GLN A 194 14.10 9.87 -1.41
C GLN A 194 13.26 10.54 -0.33
N ILE A 195 12.55 11.61 -0.67
CA ILE A 195 11.68 12.38 0.22
C ILE A 195 10.24 12.21 -0.24
N TYR A 196 9.40 11.59 0.58
CA TYR A 196 7.98 11.37 0.33
C TYR A 196 7.16 12.33 1.20
N LEU A 197 6.36 13.18 0.57
CA LEU A 197 5.56 14.19 1.26
C LEU A 197 4.10 14.07 0.84
N GLY A 198 3.17 14.01 1.80
CA GLY A 198 1.76 13.80 1.44
C GLY A 198 0.75 14.05 2.55
N THR A 199 -0.48 13.64 2.25
CA THR A 199 -1.59 13.45 3.18
C THR A 199 -2.02 11.98 3.12
N PRO A 200 -2.82 11.47 4.06
CA PRO A 200 -3.37 10.12 3.91
C PRO A 200 -4.12 9.97 2.57
N PRO A 201 -3.98 8.83 1.86
CA PRO A 201 -4.66 8.59 0.59
C PRO A 201 -6.17 8.41 0.79
N GLY A 202 -6.94 8.91 -0.17
CA GLY A 202 -8.37 8.66 -0.30
C GLY A 202 -8.67 7.53 -1.30
N PRO A 203 -9.96 7.13 -1.42
CA PRO A 203 -10.36 5.96 -2.21
C PRO A 203 -10.04 6.00 -3.71
N THR A 204 -9.76 7.19 -4.25
CA THR A 204 -9.44 7.40 -5.67
C THR A 204 -7.95 7.57 -5.93
N ASN A 205 -7.14 7.63 -4.87
CA ASN A 205 -5.71 7.76 -4.99
C ASN A 205 -5.07 6.39 -5.18
N ASP A 206 -3.88 6.34 -5.78
CA ASP A 206 -3.13 5.09 -5.89
C ASP A 206 -2.70 4.61 -4.49
N GLY A 207 -2.18 5.50 -3.65
CA GLY A 207 -1.99 5.35 -2.19
C GLY A 207 -0.99 4.28 -1.72
N GLU A 208 -0.84 3.18 -2.46
CA GLU A 208 -0.19 1.94 -2.05
C GLU A 208 1.26 2.13 -1.61
N ILE A 209 2.04 2.90 -2.38
CA ILE A 209 3.45 3.16 -2.06
C ILE A 209 3.57 3.95 -0.76
N PHE A 210 2.72 4.96 -0.56
CA PHE A 210 2.77 5.81 0.62
C PHE A 210 2.26 5.07 1.86
N THR A 211 1.20 4.26 1.71
CA THR A 211 0.69 3.35 2.74
C THR A 211 1.74 2.30 3.13
N LYS A 212 2.45 1.72 2.16
CA LYS A 212 3.55 0.78 2.43
C LYS A 212 4.69 1.45 3.20
N LEU A 213 5.10 2.65 2.79
CA LEU A 213 6.15 3.40 3.48
C LEU A 213 5.76 3.71 4.94
N ARG A 214 4.48 4.07 5.16
CA ARG A 214 3.94 4.23 6.51
C ARG A 214 4.03 2.94 7.32
N ASN A 215 3.56 1.83 6.77
CA ASN A 215 3.56 0.54 7.47
C ASN A 215 5.00 0.10 7.81
N ASP A 216 5.95 0.24 6.88
CA ASP A 216 7.37 -0.04 7.12
C ASP A 216 7.92 0.76 8.31
N GLY A 217 7.48 2.02 8.46
CA GLY A 217 7.85 2.89 9.58
C GLY A 217 7.16 2.54 10.90
N HIS A 218 5.91 2.06 10.86
CA HIS A 218 5.17 1.58 12.05
C HIS A 218 5.67 0.22 12.55
N GLU A 219 6.07 -0.65 11.62
CA GLU A 219 6.59 -1.99 11.91
C GLU A 219 8.12 -1.99 12.15
N ALA A 220 8.79 -0.86 11.93
CA ALA A 220 10.24 -0.69 12.04
C ALA A 220 11.03 -1.69 11.18
N THR A 221 10.53 -2.02 9.99
CA THR A 221 11.11 -3.05 9.10
C THR A 221 12.29 -2.54 8.25
N ASP A 222 12.39 -1.22 8.03
CA ASP A 222 13.53 -0.61 7.34
C ASP A 222 14.38 0.26 8.28
N PRO A 223 15.61 -0.17 8.61
CA PRO A 223 16.52 0.59 9.48
C PRO A 223 17.07 1.88 8.84
N ARG A 224 16.78 2.14 7.55
CA ARG A 224 17.17 3.35 6.81
C ARG A 224 15.98 4.24 6.43
N LEU A 225 14.82 3.99 7.03
CA LEU A 225 13.61 4.78 6.87
C LEU A 225 13.44 5.77 8.04
N SER A 226 13.12 7.01 7.71
CA SER A 226 12.45 7.93 8.63
C SER A 226 10.99 8.11 8.23
N TRP A 227 10.07 7.94 9.17
CA TRP A 227 8.65 8.20 9.01
C TRP A 227 8.16 9.11 10.12
N ILE A 228 7.51 10.21 9.77
CA ILE A 228 6.92 11.16 10.72
C ILE A 228 5.50 11.48 10.28
N GLU A 229 4.54 11.43 11.19
CA GLU A 229 3.16 11.79 10.88
C GLU A 229 2.44 12.55 12.00
N TRP A 230 1.47 13.35 11.56
CA TRP A 230 0.48 13.99 12.41
C TRP A 230 -0.90 13.45 12.04
N SER A 231 -1.59 12.93 13.04
CA SER A 231 -2.93 12.38 12.92
C SER A 231 -3.66 12.45 14.26
N ALA A 232 -4.98 12.47 14.21
CA ALA A 232 -5.81 12.15 15.36
C ALA A 232 -5.67 10.66 15.71
N ASP A 233 -6.07 10.33 16.93
CA ASP A 233 -6.11 8.96 17.42
C ASP A 233 -7.17 8.15 16.66
N ARG A 234 -6.88 6.86 16.47
CA ARG A 234 -7.80 5.96 15.75
C ARG A 234 -9.10 5.80 16.54
N GLY A 235 -10.23 6.03 15.88
CA GLY A 235 -11.56 5.90 16.49
C GLY A 235 -11.91 7.01 17.48
N CYS A 236 -11.17 8.13 17.45
CA CYS A 236 -11.53 9.30 18.22
C CYS A 236 -12.88 9.88 17.78
N ASP A 237 -13.49 10.68 18.66
CA ASP A 237 -14.63 11.50 18.30
C ASP A 237 -14.18 12.59 17.33
N LEU A 238 -14.82 12.68 16.16
CA LEU A 238 -14.47 13.65 15.13
C LEU A 238 -14.77 15.10 15.55
N ASP A 239 -15.59 15.29 16.58
CA ASP A 239 -15.90 16.59 17.17
C ASP A 239 -14.98 16.93 18.37
N ASP A 240 -14.00 16.07 18.69
CA ASP A 240 -13.00 16.34 19.71
C ASP A 240 -11.95 17.35 19.22
N THR A 241 -12.07 18.58 19.72
CA THR A 241 -11.15 19.68 19.40
C THR A 241 -9.71 19.44 19.86
N GLU A 242 -9.45 18.58 20.85
CA GLU A 242 -8.08 18.21 21.24
C GLU A 242 -7.42 17.36 20.15
N GLN A 243 -8.19 16.48 19.51
CA GLN A 243 -7.74 15.68 18.36
C GLN A 243 -7.46 16.55 17.15
N TRP A 244 -8.22 17.64 16.97
CA TRP A 244 -7.95 18.62 15.92
C TRP A 244 -6.59 19.29 16.12
N ALA A 245 -6.32 19.73 17.36
CA ALA A 245 -5.03 20.32 17.73
C ALA A 245 -3.88 19.32 17.64
N GLN A 246 -4.11 18.04 17.96
CA GLN A 246 -3.10 16.99 17.79
C GLN A 246 -2.75 16.76 16.32
N ALA A 247 -3.74 16.65 15.45
CA ALA A 247 -3.53 16.35 14.03
C ALA A 247 -2.96 17.55 13.24
N ASN A 248 -3.18 18.78 13.71
CA ASN A 248 -2.88 19.99 12.95
C ASN A 248 -1.86 20.88 13.68
N PRO A 249 -0.54 20.73 13.42
CA PRO A 249 0.47 21.56 14.06
C PRO A 249 0.32 23.06 13.75
N ALA A 250 -0.35 23.44 12.66
CA ALA A 250 -0.56 24.85 12.33
C ALA A 250 -1.82 25.45 12.99
N LEU A 251 -2.62 24.67 13.72
CA LEU A 251 -3.88 25.14 14.31
C LEU A 251 -3.64 26.21 15.37
N GLY A 252 -4.42 27.28 15.32
CA GLY A 252 -4.25 28.45 16.18
C GLY A 252 -3.11 29.38 15.76
N THR A 253 -2.40 29.07 14.67
CA THR A 253 -1.40 29.96 14.05
C THR A 253 -1.78 30.28 12.60
N ARG A 254 -1.30 29.49 11.63
CA ARG A 254 -1.61 29.67 10.20
C ARG A 254 -2.97 29.08 9.84
N LEU A 255 -3.40 28.04 10.55
CA LEU A 255 -4.71 27.43 10.40
C LEU A 255 -5.63 27.95 11.50
N MET A 256 -6.71 28.62 11.11
CA MET A 256 -7.67 29.23 12.03
C MET A 256 -8.67 28.20 12.56
N TRP A 257 -9.05 28.32 13.83
CA TRP A 257 -10.08 27.46 14.44
C TRP A 257 -11.41 27.52 13.69
N ASP A 258 -11.89 28.71 13.36
CA ASP A 258 -13.18 28.89 12.67
C ASP A 258 -13.20 28.19 11.31
N VAL A 259 -12.07 28.17 10.59
CA VAL A 259 -11.94 27.42 9.33
C VAL A 259 -12.09 25.92 9.54
N VAL A 260 -11.53 25.37 10.63
CA VAL A 260 -11.67 23.93 10.93
C VAL A 260 -13.11 23.61 11.35
N TYR A 261 -13.77 24.48 12.11
CA TYR A 261 -15.20 24.34 12.42
C TYR A 261 -16.07 24.37 11.15
N ASP A 262 -15.81 25.32 10.24
CA ASP A 262 -16.53 25.43 8.98
C ASP A 262 -16.31 24.19 8.09
N GLU A 263 -15.08 23.68 8.02
CA GLU A 263 -14.76 22.44 7.33
C GLU A 263 -15.46 21.23 7.97
N ARG A 264 -15.50 21.14 9.31
CA ARG A 264 -16.21 20.07 10.02
C ARG A 264 -17.70 20.07 9.70
N ALA A 265 -18.31 21.25 9.59
CA ALA A 265 -19.71 21.40 9.26
C ALA A 265 -20.02 21.11 7.78
N ALA A 266 -19.06 21.31 6.88
CA ALA A 266 -19.24 21.19 5.44
C ALA A 266 -18.87 19.82 4.86
N LEU A 267 -17.90 19.13 5.46
CA LEU A 267 -17.36 17.85 4.98
C LEU A 267 -18.07 16.66 5.64
N ASP A 268 -18.20 15.56 4.91
CA ASP A 268 -18.57 14.27 5.52
C ASP A 268 -17.46 13.75 6.45
N ASP A 269 -17.84 12.83 7.35
CA ASP A 269 -16.97 12.30 8.39
C ASP A 269 -15.69 11.65 7.82
N GLU A 270 -15.78 10.91 6.72
CA GLU A 270 -14.64 10.24 6.11
C GLU A 270 -13.65 11.26 5.52
N THR A 271 -14.18 12.26 4.82
CA THR A 271 -13.39 13.32 4.22
C THR A 271 -12.74 14.21 5.29
N PHE A 272 -13.47 14.55 6.35
CA PHE A 272 -12.92 15.32 7.47
C PHE A 272 -11.83 14.54 8.21
N ALA A 273 -12.09 13.26 8.52
CA ALA A 273 -11.13 12.36 9.15
C ALA A 273 -9.83 12.28 8.34
N ARG A 274 -9.93 12.10 7.02
CA ARG A 274 -8.76 12.00 6.14
C ARG A 274 -8.02 13.33 5.99
N GLU A 275 -8.72 14.37 5.54
CA GLU A 275 -8.10 15.61 5.04
C GLU A 275 -7.66 16.56 6.16
N ARG A 276 -8.40 16.56 7.29
CA ARG A 276 -8.18 17.45 8.43
C ARG A 276 -7.62 16.73 9.64
N LEU A 277 -8.03 15.49 9.91
CA LEU A 277 -7.52 14.73 11.06
C LEU A 277 -6.36 13.80 10.73
N GLY A 278 -5.94 13.71 9.46
CA GLY A 278 -4.79 12.88 9.08
C GLY A 278 -5.02 11.39 9.33
N MET A 279 -6.29 10.97 9.42
CA MET A 279 -6.65 9.58 9.67
C MET A 279 -6.50 8.80 8.37
N TRP A 280 -5.68 7.76 8.42
CA TRP A 280 -5.54 6.80 7.34
C TRP A 280 -6.76 5.89 7.32
N SER A 281 -7.37 5.69 6.15
CA SER A 281 -8.53 4.82 6.01
C SER A 281 -8.18 3.42 6.52
N THR A 282 -9.06 2.85 7.33
CA THR A 282 -8.83 1.56 7.98
C THR A 282 -8.90 0.37 7.01
N GLU A 283 -9.26 0.59 5.74
CA GLU A 283 -9.59 -0.46 4.79
C GLU A 283 -8.41 -0.96 3.94
N GLU A 284 -7.29 -0.23 3.83
CA GLU A 284 -6.17 -0.66 2.95
C GLU A 284 -5.01 -1.37 3.66
N SER A 285 -4.83 -1.13 4.96
CA SER A 285 -3.74 -1.74 5.76
C SER A 285 -4.19 -2.84 6.72
N ALA A 286 -5.50 -2.97 6.99
CA ALA A 286 -6.01 -4.09 7.77
C ALA A 286 -6.09 -5.33 6.87
N ARG A 287 -5.39 -6.41 7.24
CA ARG A 287 -5.65 -7.73 6.66
C ARG A 287 -7.15 -7.97 6.73
N VAL A 288 -7.75 -8.42 5.63
CA VAL A 288 -9.20 -8.70 5.62
C VAL A 288 -9.56 -9.65 6.74
N ILE A 289 -8.77 -10.71 6.90
CA ILE A 289 -8.81 -11.64 8.02
C ILE A 289 -7.70 -11.23 9.01
N PRO A 290 -8.02 -10.89 10.28
CA PRO A 290 -7.01 -10.58 11.28
C PRO A 290 -6.05 -11.75 11.49
N GLN A 291 -4.75 -11.45 11.68
CA GLN A 291 -3.72 -12.48 11.79
C GLN A 291 -3.99 -13.44 12.96
N ALA A 292 -4.43 -12.92 14.10
CA ALA A 292 -4.72 -13.73 15.29
C ALA A 292 -5.86 -14.73 15.05
N ASP A 293 -6.92 -14.33 14.33
CA ASP A 293 -8.03 -15.22 14.00
C ASP A 293 -7.63 -16.30 12.99
N TRP A 294 -6.74 -15.95 12.05
CA TRP A 294 -6.15 -16.93 11.13
C TRP A 294 -5.29 -17.94 11.88
N GLU A 295 -4.34 -17.48 12.70
CA GLU A 295 -3.45 -18.36 13.49
C GLU A 295 -4.22 -19.29 14.44
N ALA A 296 -5.33 -18.82 15.01
CA ALA A 296 -6.20 -19.64 15.86
C ALA A 296 -6.86 -20.83 15.11
N CYS A 297 -6.94 -20.76 13.78
CA CYS A 297 -7.48 -21.82 12.93
C CYS A 297 -6.40 -22.83 12.43
N ALA A 298 -5.13 -22.63 12.80
CA ALA A 298 -4.02 -23.44 12.31
C ALA A 298 -3.88 -24.77 13.09
N GLU A 299 -3.98 -25.89 12.39
CA GLU A 299 -3.69 -27.23 12.94
C GLU A 299 -2.98 -28.10 11.87
N PRO A 300 -1.64 -28.05 11.82
CA PRO A 300 -0.85 -28.78 10.82
C PRO A 300 -1.03 -30.31 10.87
N ASN A 301 -1.43 -30.86 12.02
CA ASN A 301 -1.56 -32.30 12.25
C ASN A 301 -3.02 -32.75 12.34
N MET A 302 -3.94 -31.97 11.75
CA MET A 302 -5.38 -32.29 11.77
C MET A 302 -5.63 -33.69 11.20
N ARG A 303 -6.66 -34.37 11.74
CA ARG A 303 -7.06 -35.70 11.28
C ARG A 303 -8.34 -35.60 10.47
N ASP A 304 -8.26 -35.94 9.19
CA ASP A 304 -9.41 -36.05 8.30
C ASP A 304 -10.34 -37.19 8.73
N ALA A 305 -11.65 -36.96 8.68
CA ALA A 305 -12.67 -37.98 8.97
C ALA A 305 -12.74 -39.08 7.89
N GLY A 306 -12.03 -38.93 6.77
CA GLY A 306 -11.99 -39.90 5.67
C GLY A 306 -13.25 -39.91 4.81
N GLY A 307 -14.01 -38.81 4.84
CA GLY A 307 -15.24 -38.62 4.07
C GLY A 307 -15.01 -38.22 2.61
N GLU A 308 -16.10 -37.92 1.88
CA GLU A 308 -15.99 -37.30 0.56
C GLU A 308 -15.48 -35.85 0.70
N VAL A 309 -14.51 -35.45 -0.11
CA VAL A 309 -13.98 -34.08 -0.12
C VAL A 309 -14.58 -33.25 -1.26
N ALA A 310 -14.76 -31.95 -1.04
CA ALA A 310 -14.98 -31.01 -2.13
C ALA A 310 -13.64 -30.48 -2.63
N ILE A 311 -13.48 -30.33 -3.94
CA ILE A 311 -12.28 -29.73 -4.54
C ILE A 311 -12.66 -28.52 -5.38
N ALA A 312 -11.79 -27.53 -5.42
CA ALA A 312 -11.98 -26.35 -6.25
C ALA A 312 -10.67 -25.89 -6.88
N VAL A 313 -10.79 -25.14 -7.96
CA VAL A 313 -9.66 -24.67 -8.76
C VAL A 313 -9.80 -23.19 -9.04
N ASP A 314 -8.68 -22.48 -8.90
CA ASP A 314 -8.57 -21.11 -9.39
C ASP A 314 -7.35 -20.92 -10.29
N ILE A 315 -7.49 -19.99 -11.24
CA ILE A 315 -6.43 -19.53 -12.15
C ILE A 315 -6.39 -18.00 -12.04
N SER A 316 -5.20 -17.43 -11.87
CA SER A 316 -5.02 -15.98 -11.78
C SER A 316 -5.50 -15.29 -13.07
N PRO A 317 -5.93 -14.01 -13.04
CA PRO A 317 -6.38 -13.32 -14.26
C PRO A 317 -5.34 -13.31 -15.38
N ALA A 318 -4.06 -13.16 -15.02
CA ALA A 318 -2.93 -13.23 -15.94
C ALA A 318 -2.60 -14.66 -16.41
N ARG A 319 -3.27 -15.69 -15.86
CA ARG A 319 -3.02 -17.12 -16.11
C ARG A 319 -1.59 -17.55 -15.80
N SER A 320 -0.91 -16.79 -14.94
CA SER A 320 0.48 -16.98 -14.54
C SER A 320 0.60 -17.92 -13.33
N THR A 321 -0.48 -18.18 -12.61
CA THR A 321 -0.52 -19.10 -11.46
C THR A 321 -1.87 -19.78 -11.37
N ALA A 322 -1.88 -21.01 -10.86
CA ALA A 322 -3.08 -21.76 -10.60
C ALA A 322 -2.95 -22.62 -9.34
N SER A 323 -4.07 -22.80 -8.64
CA SER A 323 -4.16 -23.57 -7.40
C SER A 323 -5.31 -24.56 -7.43
N ILE A 324 -5.11 -25.73 -6.82
CA ILE A 324 -6.16 -26.69 -6.46
C ILE A 324 -6.20 -26.78 -4.93
N ALA A 325 -7.39 -26.64 -4.36
CA ALA A 325 -7.64 -26.84 -2.94
C ALA A 325 -8.73 -27.89 -2.71
N ALA A 326 -8.71 -28.50 -1.53
CA ALA A 326 -9.73 -29.40 -1.01
C ALA A 326 -10.31 -28.89 0.31
N ALA A 327 -11.53 -29.34 0.59
CA ALA A 327 -12.15 -29.18 1.90
C ALA A 327 -12.90 -30.45 2.31
N GLY A 328 -12.87 -30.75 3.59
CA GLY A 328 -13.49 -31.93 4.21
C GLY A 328 -13.90 -31.65 5.65
N LEU A 329 -14.11 -32.71 6.42
CA LEU A 329 -14.39 -32.62 7.85
C LEU A 329 -13.30 -33.32 8.64
N THR A 330 -12.91 -32.71 9.75
CA THR A 330 -12.06 -33.35 10.76
C THR A 330 -12.86 -34.44 11.46
N VAL A 331 -12.16 -35.33 12.18
CA VAL A 331 -12.80 -36.35 13.05
C VAL A 331 -13.78 -35.75 14.06
N ASP A 332 -13.56 -34.49 14.48
CA ASP A 332 -14.39 -33.75 15.43
C ASP A 332 -15.53 -32.96 14.75
N GLY A 333 -15.65 -33.07 13.41
CA GLY A 333 -16.73 -32.46 12.64
C GLY A 333 -16.49 -31.00 12.24
N ALA A 334 -15.34 -30.41 12.54
CA ALA A 334 -14.96 -29.09 12.06
C ALA A 334 -14.53 -29.15 10.58
N PRO A 335 -14.91 -28.18 9.73
CA PRO A 335 -14.44 -28.13 8.35
C PRO A 335 -12.95 -27.80 8.26
N TRP A 336 -12.22 -28.50 7.41
CA TRP A 336 -10.82 -28.20 7.10
C TRP A 336 -10.64 -27.78 5.64
N VAL A 337 -9.58 -27.01 5.36
CA VAL A 337 -9.12 -26.66 4.00
C VAL A 337 -7.64 -26.99 3.81
N ASP A 338 -7.30 -27.50 2.62
CA ASP A 338 -5.95 -27.89 2.23
C ASP A 338 -5.67 -27.46 0.78
N VAL A 339 -4.60 -26.70 0.55
CA VAL A 339 -4.09 -26.40 -0.78
C VAL A 339 -3.27 -27.59 -1.27
N ILE A 340 -3.87 -28.42 -2.10
CA ILE A 340 -3.22 -29.63 -2.66
C ILE A 340 -1.99 -29.25 -3.47
N GLU A 341 -2.11 -28.23 -4.32
CA GLU A 341 -1.05 -27.87 -5.25
C GLU A 341 -1.24 -26.46 -5.81
N THR A 342 -0.16 -25.67 -5.82
CA THR A 342 -0.08 -24.38 -6.52
C THR A 342 1.13 -24.38 -7.45
N ARG A 343 0.98 -23.91 -8.68
CA ARG A 343 2.09 -23.81 -9.65
C ARG A 343 2.06 -22.49 -10.40
N HIS A 344 3.23 -21.87 -10.52
CA HIS A 344 3.47 -20.78 -11.46
C HIS A 344 3.63 -21.31 -12.89
N GLY A 345 3.30 -20.50 -13.89
CA GLY A 345 3.36 -20.84 -15.31
C GLY A 345 2.01 -21.28 -15.87
N THR A 346 2.02 -21.98 -17.01
CA THR A 346 0.79 -22.32 -17.72
C THR A 346 -0.08 -23.32 -16.94
N PRO A 347 -1.43 -23.14 -16.94
CA PRO A 347 -2.33 -23.97 -16.14
C PRO A 347 -2.67 -25.34 -16.77
N ASP A 348 -1.89 -25.82 -17.75
CA ASP A 348 -2.21 -27.01 -18.55
C ASP A 348 -2.22 -28.32 -17.73
N TRP A 349 -1.56 -28.32 -16.57
CA TRP A 349 -1.48 -29.45 -15.65
C TRP A 349 -2.80 -29.73 -14.91
N LEU A 350 -3.69 -28.74 -14.79
CA LEU A 350 -4.89 -28.81 -13.94
C LEU A 350 -5.82 -29.94 -14.37
N LEU A 351 -6.05 -30.12 -15.68
CA LEU A 351 -7.01 -31.10 -16.18
C LEU A 351 -6.66 -32.53 -15.74
N GLU A 352 -5.43 -32.98 -16.02
CA GLU A 352 -5.01 -34.33 -15.66
C GLU A 352 -4.86 -34.49 -14.15
N ARG A 353 -4.52 -33.42 -13.42
CA ARG A 353 -4.45 -33.46 -11.96
C ARG A 353 -5.82 -33.65 -11.31
N ILE A 354 -6.84 -32.91 -11.74
CA ILE A 354 -8.23 -33.06 -11.27
C ILE A 354 -8.75 -34.47 -11.59
N VAL A 355 -8.47 -34.98 -12.79
CA VAL A 355 -8.84 -36.36 -13.19
C VAL A 355 -8.18 -37.40 -12.28
N ALA A 356 -6.90 -37.22 -11.95
CA ALA A 356 -6.18 -38.12 -11.07
C ALA A 356 -6.76 -38.11 -9.64
N ILE A 357 -7.12 -36.93 -9.11
CA ILE A 357 -7.75 -36.80 -7.79
C ILE A 357 -9.11 -37.52 -7.77
N CYS A 358 -9.99 -37.20 -8.73
CA CYS A 358 -11.32 -37.82 -8.83
C CYS A 358 -11.27 -39.34 -9.07
N GLY A 359 -10.16 -39.86 -9.59
CA GLY A 359 -9.96 -41.29 -9.80
C GLY A 359 -9.40 -42.05 -8.59
N ARG A 360 -8.86 -41.35 -7.59
CA ARG A 360 -8.17 -41.95 -6.43
C ARG A 360 -8.99 -41.90 -5.15
N GLN A 361 -9.90 -40.95 -5.00
CA GLN A 361 -10.68 -40.77 -3.79
C GLN A 361 -12.11 -40.32 -4.09
N PRO A 362 -13.06 -40.55 -3.19
CA PRO A 362 -14.41 -40.03 -3.34
C PRO A 362 -14.40 -38.50 -3.25
N VAL A 363 -14.96 -37.85 -4.27
CA VAL A 363 -15.08 -36.39 -4.37
C VAL A 363 -16.55 -36.03 -4.36
N ARG A 364 -16.95 -35.21 -3.39
CA ARG A 364 -18.31 -34.67 -3.26
C ARG A 364 -18.64 -33.75 -4.42
N ALA A 365 -17.74 -32.82 -4.75
CA ALA A 365 -17.95 -31.79 -5.73
C ALA A 365 -16.62 -31.31 -6.33
N VAL A 366 -16.66 -30.88 -7.61
CA VAL A 366 -15.59 -30.13 -8.26
C VAL A 366 -16.13 -28.75 -8.58
N LEU A 367 -15.60 -27.69 -7.95
CA LEU A 367 -16.10 -26.33 -8.11
C LEU A 367 -15.21 -25.48 -9.01
N ILE A 368 -15.85 -24.73 -9.91
CA ILE A 368 -15.20 -23.77 -10.79
C ILE A 368 -16.07 -22.52 -10.88
N ASP A 369 -15.46 -21.34 -10.71
CA ASP A 369 -16.09 -20.07 -11.00
C ASP A 369 -16.38 -19.93 -12.50
N GLY A 370 -17.66 -19.85 -12.85
CA GLY A 370 -18.11 -19.76 -14.23
C GLY A 370 -17.70 -18.47 -14.95
N LYS A 371 -17.30 -17.42 -14.21
CA LYS A 371 -16.78 -16.17 -14.77
C LYS A 371 -15.28 -16.01 -14.64
N GLY A 372 -14.60 -16.96 -13.98
CA GLY A 372 -13.15 -16.94 -13.77
C GLY A 372 -12.36 -17.58 -14.91
N PRO A 373 -11.03 -17.36 -14.99
CA PRO A 373 -10.18 -17.97 -16.01
C PRO A 373 -10.17 -19.51 -15.98
N ALA A 374 -10.48 -20.11 -14.82
CA ALA A 374 -10.66 -21.54 -14.63
C ALA A 374 -11.86 -22.13 -15.39
N ALA A 375 -12.82 -21.30 -15.83
CA ALA A 375 -13.97 -21.75 -16.63
C ALA A 375 -13.53 -22.47 -17.92
N SER A 376 -12.32 -22.21 -18.44
CA SER A 376 -11.76 -22.93 -19.58
C SER A 376 -11.59 -24.43 -19.36
N LEU A 377 -11.61 -24.91 -18.11
CA LEU A 377 -11.50 -26.34 -17.76
C LEU A 377 -12.85 -27.07 -17.78
N ILE A 378 -13.98 -26.36 -17.80
CA ILE A 378 -15.31 -26.97 -17.65
C ILE A 378 -15.60 -27.99 -18.76
N ASP A 379 -15.45 -27.60 -20.03
CA ASP A 379 -15.72 -28.50 -21.16
C ASP A 379 -14.68 -29.63 -21.30
N PRO A 380 -13.36 -29.40 -21.13
CA PRO A 380 -12.39 -30.47 -21.00
C PRO A 380 -12.73 -31.51 -19.92
N LEU A 381 -13.14 -31.08 -18.72
CA LEU A 381 -13.53 -31.98 -17.63
C LEU A 381 -14.81 -32.77 -17.96
N LYS A 382 -15.81 -32.11 -18.53
CA LYS A 382 -17.04 -32.78 -19.00
C LYS A 382 -16.75 -33.87 -20.03
N ARG A 383 -15.85 -33.62 -20.99
CA ARG A 383 -15.40 -34.64 -21.97
C ARG A 383 -14.72 -35.84 -21.30
N ARG A 384 -14.06 -35.62 -20.16
CA ARG A 384 -13.50 -36.68 -19.30
C ARG A 384 -14.53 -37.30 -18.34
N LYS A 385 -15.82 -36.99 -18.50
CA LYS A 385 -16.96 -37.47 -17.70
C LYS A 385 -16.93 -37.04 -16.23
N ILE A 386 -16.17 -35.97 -15.93
CA ILE A 386 -16.16 -35.31 -14.63
C ILE A 386 -17.19 -34.19 -14.67
N LYS A 387 -18.21 -34.29 -13.83
CA LYS A 387 -19.20 -33.23 -13.67
C LYS A 387 -18.61 -32.14 -12.76
N VAL A 388 -18.87 -30.89 -13.11
CA VAL A 388 -18.39 -29.70 -12.41
C VAL A 388 -19.60 -28.92 -11.90
N SER A 389 -19.51 -28.46 -10.66
CA SER A 389 -20.41 -27.48 -10.07
C SER A 389 -19.91 -26.09 -10.42
N ILE A 390 -20.68 -25.36 -11.23
CA ILE A 390 -20.29 -24.03 -11.70
C ILE A 390 -20.84 -22.99 -10.73
N THR A 391 -19.96 -22.17 -10.16
CA THR A 391 -20.37 -21.09 -9.26
C THR A 391 -20.64 -19.79 -10.01
N THR A 392 -21.57 -19.00 -9.46
CA THR A 392 -21.93 -17.66 -9.96
C THR A 392 -21.28 -16.58 -9.09
N GLY A 393 -21.43 -15.30 -9.48
CA GLY A 393 -21.01 -14.18 -8.64
C GLY A 393 -21.71 -14.14 -7.28
N TYR A 394 -22.98 -14.58 -7.22
CA TYR A 394 -23.71 -14.70 -5.95
C TYR A 394 -23.12 -15.80 -5.06
N ASN A 395 -22.84 -16.98 -5.64
CA ASN A 395 -22.21 -18.08 -4.91
C ASN A 395 -20.82 -17.68 -4.40
N MET A 396 -20.05 -16.90 -5.18
CA MET A 396 -18.73 -16.41 -4.77
C MET A 396 -18.83 -15.46 -3.58
N ALA A 397 -19.80 -14.55 -3.58
CA ALA A 397 -20.01 -13.65 -2.45
C ALA A 397 -20.44 -14.41 -1.18
N ALA A 398 -21.35 -15.37 -1.31
CA ALA A 398 -21.73 -16.25 -0.21
C ALA A 398 -20.53 -17.06 0.32
N ALA A 399 -19.77 -17.69 -0.58
CA ALA A 399 -18.58 -18.46 -0.22
C ALA A 399 -17.52 -17.62 0.50
N ALA A 400 -17.27 -16.38 0.03
CA ALA A 400 -16.31 -15.48 0.67
C ALA A 400 -16.77 -15.06 2.07
N ALA A 401 -18.06 -14.79 2.26
CA ALA A 401 -18.64 -14.49 3.57
C ALA A 401 -18.56 -15.71 4.50
N ASP A 402 -18.94 -16.90 4.04
CA ASP A 402 -18.90 -18.14 4.83
C ASP A 402 -17.47 -18.48 5.27
N PHE A 403 -16.48 -18.33 4.37
CA PHE A 403 -15.08 -18.54 4.70
C PHE A 403 -14.59 -17.53 5.74
N TYR A 404 -14.95 -16.26 5.57
CA TYR A 404 -14.62 -15.19 6.50
C TYR A 404 -15.18 -15.45 7.90
N ASP A 405 -16.47 -15.76 7.99
CA ASP A 405 -17.15 -16.04 9.25
C ASP A 405 -16.64 -17.31 9.91
N ALA A 406 -16.29 -18.34 9.13
CA ALA A 406 -15.69 -19.58 9.66
C ALA A 406 -14.32 -19.33 10.31
N VAL A 407 -13.51 -18.42 9.75
CA VAL A 407 -12.24 -18.01 10.38
C VAL A 407 -12.50 -17.16 11.62
N LEU A 408 -13.34 -16.12 11.55
CA LEU A 408 -13.59 -15.25 12.71
C LEU A 408 -14.24 -15.98 13.90
N SER A 409 -14.99 -17.04 13.64
CA SER A 409 -15.60 -17.88 14.68
C SER A 409 -14.71 -19.05 15.12
N HIS A 410 -13.47 -19.12 14.62
CA HIS A 410 -12.49 -20.20 14.89
C HIS A 410 -13.06 -21.60 14.63
N ARG A 411 -13.94 -21.73 13.63
CA ARG A 411 -14.56 -23.01 13.23
C ARG A 411 -13.88 -23.66 12.03
N LEU A 412 -13.07 -22.91 11.29
CA LEU A 412 -12.26 -23.43 10.21
C LEU A 412 -10.97 -24.05 10.75
N VAL A 413 -10.49 -25.11 10.10
CA VAL A 413 -9.15 -25.66 10.31
C VAL A 413 -8.33 -25.54 9.02
N HIS A 414 -7.09 -25.06 9.11
CA HIS A 414 -6.13 -25.08 7.99
C HIS A 414 -4.78 -25.68 8.42
N LEU A 415 -4.06 -26.26 7.45
CA LEU A 415 -2.81 -27.01 7.70
C LEU A 415 -1.56 -26.12 7.81
N ASP A 416 -1.75 -24.83 8.15
CA ASP A 416 -0.66 -23.82 8.24
C ASP A 416 0.27 -23.77 7.01
N GLN A 417 -0.29 -23.94 5.82
CA GLN A 417 0.50 -24.00 4.60
C GLN A 417 0.99 -22.60 4.19
N PRO A 418 2.29 -22.39 3.92
CA PRO A 418 2.84 -21.07 3.58
C PRO A 418 2.13 -20.40 2.41
N ALA A 419 1.77 -21.16 1.36
CA ALA A 419 1.07 -20.64 0.19
C ALA A 419 -0.32 -20.06 0.52
N LEU A 420 -1.07 -20.70 1.43
CA LEU A 420 -2.37 -20.21 1.85
C LEU A 420 -2.24 -19.02 2.82
N ASN A 421 -1.27 -19.08 3.74
CA ASN A 421 -1.00 -18.01 4.70
C ASN A 421 -0.65 -16.69 3.99
N VAL A 422 0.21 -16.76 2.97
CA VAL A 422 0.57 -15.58 2.16
C VAL A 422 -0.64 -15.04 1.40
N ALA A 423 -1.45 -15.91 0.79
CA ALA A 423 -2.65 -15.50 0.06
C ALA A 423 -3.71 -14.85 0.96
N VAL A 424 -3.87 -15.32 2.21
CA VAL A 424 -4.77 -14.71 3.20
C VAL A 424 -4.24 -13.34 3.66
N ALA A 425 -2.95 -13.24 3.92
CA ALA A 425 -2.29 -12.00 4.35
C ALA A 425 -2.45 -10.86 3.32
N SER A 426 -2.42 -11.20 2.04
CA SER A 426 -2.51 -10.25 0.94
C SER A 426 -3.94 -10.02 0.44
N ALA A 427 -4.93 -10.74 0.99
CA ALA A 427 -6.31 -10.65 0.54
C ALA A 427 -6.88 -9.24 0.67
N ARG A 428 -7.73 -8.86 -0.29
CA ARG A 428 -8.52 -7.62 -0.28
C ARG A 428 -9.97 -7.91 -0.64
N LYS A 429 -10.91 -7.07 -0.17
CA LYS A 429 -12.32 -7.16 -0.55
C LYS A 429 -12.57 -6.38 -1.85
N ARG A 430 -13.49 -6.88 -2.66
CA ARG A 430 -14.07 -6.14 -3.80
C ARG A 430 -15.58 -6.13 -3.63
N ARG A 431 -16.18 -4.94 -3.75
CA ARG A 431 -17.63 -4.75 -3.66
C ARG A 431 -18.38 -5.47 -4.78
N LEU A 432 -19.51 -6.09 -4.44
CA LEU A 432 -20.43 -6.77 -5.32
C LEU A 432 -21.87 -6.42 -4.91
N GLY A 433 -22.32 -5.21 -5.26
CA GLY A 433 -23.59 -4.66 -4.75
C GLY A 433 -23.46 -4.36 -3.25
N ASP A 434 -24.36 -4.94 -2.45
CA ASP A 434 -24.30 -4.89 -0.98
C ASP A 434 -23.48 -6.04 -0.36
N ALA A 435 -23.03 -7.00 -1.19
CA ALA A 435 -22.13 -8.07 -0.79
C ALA A 435 -20.68 -7.76 -1.21
N TRP A 436 -19.75 -8.65 -0.87
CA TRP A 436 -18.35 -8.55 -1.26
C TRP A 436 -17.78 -9.92 -1.65
N ALA A 437 -16.67 -9.91 -2.39
CA ALA A 437 -15.89 -11.10 -2.71
C ALA A 437 -14.39 -10.76 -2.69
N TRP A 438 -13.51 -11.76 -2.78
CA TRP A 438 -12.06 -11.54 -2.87
C TRP A 438 -11.68 -10.72 -4.12
N ASN A 439 -10.81 -9.73 -3.94
CA ASN A 439 -10.27 -8.94 -5.03
C ASN A 439 -9.16 -9.71 -5.74
N ARG A 440 -9.41 -10.12 -6.98
CA ARG A 440 -8.50 -10.94 -7.79
C ARG A 440 -7.63 -10.14 -8.75
N LYS A 441 -7.80 -8.81 -8.80
CA LYS A 441 -7.17 -7.94 -9.82
C LYS A 441 -5.83 -7.36 -9.40
N ASP A 442 -5.43 -7.55 -8.17
CA ASP A 442 -4.10 -7.18 -7.72
C ASP A 442 -3.09 -8.14 -8.38
N VAL A 443 -2.13 -7.56 -9.10
CA VAL A 443 -1.13 -8.31 -9.88
C VAL A 443 0.08 -8.66 -9.01
N GLU A 444 0.28 -7.96 -7.88
CA GLU A 444 1.40 -8.19 -6.96
C GLU A 444 1.08 -9.29 -5.93
N SER A 445 -0.20 -9.54 -5.64
CA SER A 445 -0.63 -10.57 -4.70
C SER A 445 -1.36 -11.75 -5.36
N ASP A 446 -0.72 -12.91 -5.39
CA ASP A 446 -1.36 -14.14 -5.85
C ASP A 446 -2.29 -14.72 -4.77
N ILE A 447 -3.60 -14.60 -5.01
CA ILE A 447 -4.64 -15.14 -4.11
C ILE A 447 -5.33 -16.39 -4.66
N THR A 448 -4.80 -17.06 -5.70
CA THR A 448 -5.41 -18.32 -6.19
C THR A 448 -5.54 -19.40 -5.11
N PRO A 449 -4.60 -19.54 -4.14
CA PRO A 449 -4.78 -20.48 -3.02
C PRO A 449 -6.02 -20.16 -2.18
N LEU A 450 -6.24 -18.88 -1.84
CA LEU A 450 -7.39 -18.44 -1.06
C LEU A 450 -8.71 -18.63 -1.81
N VAL A 451 -8.78 -18.24 -3.08
CA VAL A 451 -9.99 -18.36 -3.89
C VAL A 451 -10.38 -19.84 -4.06
N SER A 452 -9.39 -20.71 -4.34
CA SER A 452 -9.65 -22.14 -4.44
C SER A 452 -10.06 -22.75 -3.10
N ALA A 453 -9.41 -22.40 -1.98
CA ALA A 453 -9.81 -22.88 -0.65
C ALA A 453 -11.23 -22.43 -0.27
N THR A 454 -11.58 -21.17 -0.56
CA THR A 454 -12.93 -20.61 -0.34
C THR A 454 -14.00 -21.41 -1.08
N LEU A 455 -13.78 -21.69 -2.37
CA LEU A 455 -14.72 -22.48 -3.16
C LEU A 455 -14.77 -23.94 -2.73
N ALA A 456 -13.65 -24.54 -2.33
CA ALA A 456 -13.64 -25.91 -1.83
C ALA A 456 -14.48 -26.02 -0.55
N LEU A 457 -14.31 -25.09 0.40
CA LEU A 457 -15.11 -25.00 1.62
C LEU A 457 -16.60 -24.85 1.32
N PHE A 458 -16.95 -23.92 0.41
CA PHE A 458 -18.33 -23.76 -0.03
C PHE A 458 -18.92 -25.05 -0.62
N GLY A 459 -18.14 -25.79 -1.42
CA GLY A 459 -18.54 -27.08 -1.97
C GLY A 459 -18.82 -28.18 -0.94
N GLN A 460 -18.22 -28.07 0.25
CA GLN A 460 -18.42 -29.00 1.34
C GLN A 460 -19.84 -28.84 1.92
N SER A 461 -20.30 -27.59 2.12
CA SER A 461 -21.58 -27.27 2.77
C SER A 461 -22.74 -27.05 1.79
N TYR A 462 -22.46 -26.68 0.54
CA TYR A 462 -23.49 -26.35 -0.46
C TYR A 462 -24.34 -27.58 -0.83
N SER A 463 -25.67 -27.40 -0.83
CA SER A 463 -26.64 -28.48 -1.08
C SER A 463 -26.76 -28.85 -2.55
N ASP A 464 -26.64 -27.87 -3.45
CA ASP A 464 -26.98 -28.04 -4.87
C ASP A 464 -25.76 -28.41 -5.72
N VAL A 465 -24.77 -29.07 -5.12
CA VAL A 465 -23.57 -29.53 -5.83
C VAL A 465 -23.88 -30.66 -6.81
N VAL A 466 -23.23 -30.62 -7.97
CA VAL A 466 -23.23 -31.71 -8.94
C VAL A 466 -22.05 -32.63 -8.64
N ARG A 467 -22.36 -33.87 -8.22
CA ARG A 467 -21.35 -34.88 -7.90
C ARG A 467 -20.60 -35.36 -9.15
N PRO A 468 -19.26 -35.45 -9.13
CA PRO A 468 -18.50 -36.08 -10.21
C PRO A 468 -18.82 -37.58 -10.26
N THR A 469 -18.97 -38.14 -11.46
CA THR A 469 -19.35 -39.55 -11.62
C THR A 469 -18.18 -40.45 -11.20
N PRO A 470 -18.34 -41.39 -10.24
CA PRO A 470 -17.26 -42.31 -9.90
C PRO A 470 -16.89 -43.17 -11.11
N ARG A 471 -15.59 -43.28 -11.42
CA ARG A 471 -15.12 -44.24 -12.40
C ARG A 471 -15.27 -45.63 -11.79
N LYS A 472 -16.36 -46.35 -12.09
CA LYS A 472 -16.48 -47.78 -11.76
C LYS A 472 -15.30 -48.49 -12.43
N THR A 473 -14.31 -48.90 -11.66
CA THR A 473 -13.34 -49.92 -12.08
C THR A 473 -14.14 -51.18 -12.35
N ARG A 474 -14.41 -51.48 -13.63
CA ARG A 474 -14.93 -52.79 -14.03
C ARG A 474 -13.91 -53.83 -13.55
N ARG A 475 -14.22 -54.59 -12.49
CA ARG A 475 -13.60 -55.89 -12.28
C ARG A 475 -13.86 -56.69 -13.55
N LYS A 476 -12.81 -57.01 -14.31
CA LYS A 476 -12.91 -58.03 -15.36
C LYS A 476 -13.33 -59.32 -14.64
N VAL A 477 -14.55 -59.77 -14.86
CA VAL A 477 -14.91 -61.16 -14.59
C VAL A 477 -14.13 -61.97 -15.59
N ILE A 478 -13.08 -62.64 -15.14
CA ILE A 478 -12.48 -63.74 -15.88
C ILE A 478 -13.42 -64.91 -15.63
N VAL A 479 -14.20 -65.28 -16.64
CA VAL A 479 -14.80 -66.61 -16.70
C VAL A 479 -13.68 -67.53 -17.17
N LEU A 480 -13.37 -68.53 -16.36
CA LEU A 480 -12.36 -69.56 -16.61
C LEU A 480 -12.64 -70.33 -17.90
#